data_AF-A0A916LZ35-F1
#
_entry.id   AF-A0A916LZ35-F1
#
_cell.length_a   1.000
_cell.length_b   1.000
_cell.length_c   1.000
_cell.angle_alpha   90.00
_cell.angle_beta   90.00
_cell.angle_gamma   90.00
#
_symmetry.space_group_name_H-M   'P 1'
#
loop_
_entity.id
_entity.type
_entity.pdbx_description
1 polymer ?
#
loop_
_entity_poly.entity_id
_entity_poly.type
_entity_poly.pdbx_seq_one_letter_code
_entity_poly.pdbx_strand_id
1 'polypeptide(L)'
;MTRKPRIGSIISGTLRPEDLATAFADELESLDVSGRYRALVGESRTLDADSDEGAEVLGDLEQGLNDLAPPYCYFGAHPGDGADFGYWVDLDAIERDRREGSLPSGDSLPADGSSIGHYLHVSDHGNLEYYIWDGRGWRSEWGVV
;
A
#
# COMPACT_ATOMS: atom_id res chain seq x y z
N MET A 1 12.30 -2.15 14.21
CA MET A 1 11.21 -2.96 13.62
C MET A 1 10.62 -2.11 12.52
N THR A 2 10.65 -2.57 11.28
CA THR A 2 10.08 -1.85 10.14
C THR A 2 8.56 -1.83 10.27
N ARG A 3 7.95 -0.64 10.29
CA ARG A 3 6.50 -0.49 10.25
C ARG A 3 6.05 -0.95 8.86
N LYS A 4 5.00 -1.77 8.80
CA LYS A 4 4.34 -2.10 7.54
C LYS A 4 3.26 -1.07 7.24
N PRO A 5 3.00 -0.76 5.96
CA PRO A 5 1.83 0.00 5.57
C PRO A 5 0.56 -0.68 6.10
N ARG A 6 -0.41 0.13 6.53
CA ARG A 6 -1.74 -0.35 6.93
C ARG A 6 -2.73 0.07 5.87
N ILE A 7 -3.62 -0.84 5.49
CA ILE A 7 -4.73 -0.55 4.57
C ILE A 7 -5.66 0.46 5.23
N GLY A 8 -6.09 1.45 4.46
CA GLY A 8 -6.94 2.55 4.90
C GLY A 8 -6.30 3.92 4.73
N SER A 9 -7.05 4.93 5.16
CA SER A 9 -6.72 6.35 5.06
C SER A 9 -5.46 6.72 5.85
N ILE A 10 -4.64 7.55 5.23
CA ILE A 10 -3.50 8.27 5.84
C ILE A 10 -3.88 9.73 6.05
N ILE A 11 -4.55 10.34 5.07
CA ILE A 11 -5.08 11.71 5.15
C ILE A 11 -6.41 11.80 4.38
N SER A 12 -7.38 12.51 4.94
CA SER A 12 -8.70 12.67 4.32
C SER A 12 -9.26 14.08 4.44
N GLY A 13 -10.16 14.45 3.51
CA GLY A 13 -10.90 15.71 3.54
C GLY A 13 -10.10 16.94 3.13
N THR A 14 -8.94 16.76 2.52
CA THR A 14 -8.11 17.85 1.99
C THR A 14 -7.45 17.46 0.68
N LEU A 15 -7.28 18.45 -0.19
CA LEU A 15 -6.53 18.37 -1.45
C LEU A 15 -5.46 19.47 -1.52
N ARG A 16 -5.15 20.11 -0.39
CA ARG A 16 -4.13 21.14 -0.32
C ARG A 16 -2.76 20.48 -0.46
N PRO A 17 -1.93 20.90 -1.42
CA PRO A 17 -0.63 20.27 -1.67
C PRO A 17 0.26 20.21 -0.42
N GLU A 18 0.22 21.21 0.46
CA GLU A 18 1.02 21.24 1.69
C GLU A 18 0.60 20.16 2.69
N ASP A 19 -0.71 19.97 2.85
CA ASP A 19 -1.28 18.95 3.73
C ASP A 19 -0.90 17.55 3.22
N LEU A 20 -1.04 17.34 1.90
CA LEU A 20 -0.69 16.07 1.24
C LEU A 20 0.82 15.81 1.32
N ALA A 21 1.66 16.78 0.95
CA ALA A 21 3.11 16.64 0.98
C ALA A 21 3.61 16.29 2.39
N THR A 22 3.08 16.97 3.41
CA THR A 22 3.42 16.69 4.81
C THR A 22 3.04 15.27 5.21
N ALA A 23 1.79 14.85 4.94
CA ALA A 23 1.33 13.52 5.31
C ALA A 23 2.06 12.41 4.57
N PHE A 24 2.34 12.60 3.27
CA PHE A 24 3.00 11.60 2.44
C PHE A 24 4.47 11.46 2.86
N ALA A 25 5.15 12.57 3.11
CA ALA A 25 6.54 12.59 3.57
C ALA A 25 6.69 11.92 4.95
N ASP A 26 5.78 12.21 5.89
CA ASP A 26 5.81 11.62 7.24
C ASP A 26 5.53 10.11 7.20
N GLU A 27 4.56 9.65 6.40
CA GLU A 27 4.33 8.21 6.24
C GLU A 27 5.53 7.53 5.57
N LEU A 28 6.07 8.11 4.49
CA LEU A 28 7.20 7.56 3.76
C LEU A 28 8.45 7.47 4.64
N GLU A 29 8.76 8.51 5.42
CA GLU A 29 9.86 8.51 6.39
C GLU A 29 9.67 7.41 7.45
N SER A 30 8.43 7.15 7.86
CA SER A 30 8.13 6.11 8.85
C SER A 30 8.27 4.68 8.32
N LEU A 31 8.06 4.48 7.02
CA LEU A 31 8.13 3.18 6.33
C LEU A 31 9.54 2.88 5.82
N ASP A 32 10.25 3.88 5.32
CA ASP A 32 11.57 3.74 4.71
C ASP A 32 12.71 3.68 5.74
N VAL A 33 12.82 2.55 6.43
CA VAL A 33 13.91 2.28 7.38
C VAL A 33 15.29 2.29 6.70
N SER A 34 15.35 2.08 5.39
CA SER A 34 16.61 2.08 4.65
C SER A 34 17.16 3.49 4.40
N GLY A 35 16.29 4.50 4.45
CA GLY A 35 16.63 5.89 4.13
C GLY A 35 16.81 6.15 2.63
N ARG A 36 16.33 5.24 1.75
CA ARG A 36 16.31 5.39 0.29
C ARG A 36 15.67 6.71 -0.15
N TYR A 37 14.61 7.16 0.51
CA TYR A 37 13.82 8.35 0.17
C TYR A 37 14.09 9.54 1.09
N ARG A 38 15.11 9.48 1.95
CA ARG A 38 15.41 10.54 2.93
C ARG A 38 15.66 11.91 2.27
N ALA A 39 16.29 11.93 1.09
CA ALA A 39 16.54 13.17 0.35
C ALA A 39 15.23 13.79 -0.14
N LEU A 40 14.35 12.97 -0.74
CA LEU A 40 13.03 13.36 -1.22
C LEU A 40 12.15 13.91 -0.08
N VAL A 41 12.11 13.21 1.06
CA VAL A 41 11.42 13.70 2.28
C VAL A 41 11.97 15.06 2.71
N GLY A 42 13.29 15.24 2.68
CA GLY A 42 13.92 16.52 3.00
C GLY A 42 13.51 17.64 2.04
N GLU A 43 13.48 17.36 0.75
CA GLU A 43 13.10 18.31 -0.30
C GLU A 43 11.65 18.78 -0.14
N SER A 44 10.72 17.83 0.08
CA SER A 44 9.29 18.12 0.29
C SER A 44 9.00 19.07 1.45
N ARG A 45 9.89 19.11 2.46
CA ARG A 45 9.78 19.99 3.64
C ARG A 45 10.31 21.40 3.40
N THR A 46 10.95 21.64 2.25
CA THR A 46 11.60 22.92 1.93
C THR A 46 10.98 23.62 0.74
N LEU A 47 10.43 22.88 -0.21
CA LEU A 47 9.77 23.44 -1.38
C LEU A 47 8.37 23.94 -1.05
N ASP A 48 7.93 24.92 -1.83
CA ASP A 48 6.54 25.34 -1.85
C ASP A 48 5.72 24.28 -2.59
N ALA A 49 4.78 23.63 -1.91
CA ALA A 49 4.02 22.51 -2.47
C ALA A 49 3.09 22.95 -3.62
N ASP A 50 2.74 24.24 -3.68
CA ASP A 50 1.96 24.83 -4.78
C ASP A 50 2.82 25.19 -6.01
N SER A 51 4.16 25.05 -5.94
CA SER A 51 5.04 25.27 -7.10
C SER A 51 5.05 24.07 -8.04
N ASP A 52 5.51 24.27 -9.28
CA ASP A 52 5.67 23.17 -10.26
C ASP A 52 6.62 22.09 -9.71
N GLU A 53 7.74 22.48 -9.10
CA GLU A 53 8.67 21.55 -8.44
C GLU A 53 8.03 20.88 -7.21
N GLY A 54 7.20 21.59 -6.45
CA GLY A 54 6.44 21.03 -5.33
C GLY A 54 5.48 19.92 -5.78
N ALA A 55 4.79 20.12 -6.90
CA ALA A 55 3.91 19.13 -7.50
C ALA A 55 4.68 17.90 -8.01
N GLU A 56 5.87 18.08 -8.59
CA GLU A 56 6.76 16.98 -8.98
C GLU A 56 7.20 16.16 -7.75
N VAL A 57 7.64 16.83 -6.69
CA VAL A 57 8.06 16.16 -5.44
C VAL A 57 6.89 15.44 -4.77
N LEU A 58 5.67 15.99 -4.80
CA LEU A 58 4.49 15.30 -4.30
C LEU A 58 4.21 14.00 -5.07
N GLY A 59 4.36 14.02 -6.39
CA GLY A 59 4.25 12.83 -7.23
C GLY A 59 5.33 11.79 -6.92
N ASP A 60 6.56 12.23 -6.69
CA ASP A 60 7.66 11.34 -6.29
C ASP A 60 7.44 10.71 -4.90
N LEU A 61 6.85 11.46 -3.95
CA LEU A 61 6.44 10.92 -2.65
C LEU A 61 5.38 9.82 -2.83
N GLU A 62 4.38 10.07 -3.66
CA GLU A 62 3.32 9.09 -3.98
C GLU A 62 3.91 7.82 -4.61
N GLN A 63 4.86 7.97 -5.54
CA GLN A 63 5.57 6.83 -6.13
C GLN A 63 6.41 6.09 -5.08
N GLY A 64 7.11 6.81 -4.19
CA GLY A 64 7.86 6.20 -3.09
C GLY A 64 6.97 5.40 -2.14
N LEU A 65 5.77 5.88 -1.84
CA LEU A 65 4.78 5.16 -1.04
C LEU A 65 4.24 3.92 -1.77
N ASN A 66 4.04 4.00 -3.09
CA ASN A 66 3.66 2.86 -3.94
C ASN A 66 4.77 1.80 -4.04
N ASP A 67 6.04 2.19 -4.13
CA ASP A 67 7.18 1.27 -4.12
C ASP A 67 7.25 0.41 -2.84
N LEU A 68 6.67 0.93 -1.74
CA LEU A 68 6.60 0.26 -0.44
C LEU A 68 5.21 -0.36 -0.16
N ALA A 69 4.27 -0.27 -1.11
CA ALA A 69 2.92 -0.77 -0.93
C ALA A 69 2.92 -2.29 -0.67
N PRO A 70 2.00 -2.80 0.16
CA PRO A 70 1.82 -4.24 0.32
C PRO A 70 1.42 -4.89 -1.02
N PRO A 71 1.65 -6.20 -1.20
CA PRO A 71 1.22 -6.91 -2.40
C PRO A 71 -0.27 -6.69 -2.70
N TYR A 72 -0.62 -6.52 -3.97
CA TYR A 72 -2.00 -6.25 -4.41
C TYR A 72 -2.66 -5.03 -3.73
N CYS A 73 -1.85 -4.08 -3.30
CA CYS A 73 -2.31 -2.81 -2.79
C CYS A 73 -1.59 -1.68 -3.53
N TYR A 74 -2.21 -0.50 -3.52
CA TYR A 74 -1.61 0.72 -4.06
C TYR A 74 -1.78 1.85 -3.05
N PHE A 75 -0.92 2.85 -3.13
CA PHE A 75 -1.12 4.12 -2.43
C PHE A 75 -1.75 5.13 -3.39
N GLY A 76 -2.76 5.86 -2.94
CA GLY A 76 -3.41 6.91 -3.72
C GLY A 76 -4.77 7.29 -3.16
N ALA A 77 -5.57 7.99 -3.97
CA ALA A 77 -6.93 8.35 -3.59
C ALA A 77 -7.86 7.11 -3.51
N HIS A 78 -8.77 7.13 -2.55
CA HIS A 78 -9.81 6.12 -2.39
C HIS A 78 -10.74 6.15 -3.63
N PRO A 79 -11.11 4.99 -4.21
CA PRO A 79 -11.95 4.96 -5.43
C PRO A 79 -13.30 5.69 -5.29
N GLY A 80 -13.82 5.79 -4.06
CA GLY A 80 -15.06 6.48 -3.74
C GLY A 80 -14.90 7.89 -3.16
N ASP A 81 -13.69 8.33 -2.82
CA ASP A 81 -13.43 9.65 -2.25
C ASP A 81 -12.06 10.18 -2.71
N GLY A 82 -12.09 11.11 -3.67
CA GLY A 82 -10.89 11.69 -4.26
C GLY A 82 -10.04 12.52 -3.29
N ALA A 83 -10.57 12.87 -2.12
CA ALA A 83 -9.86 13.61 -1.08
C ALA A 83 -9.45 12.72 0.11
N ASP A 84 -9.55 11.39 -0.02
CA ASP A 84 -9.09 10.42 0.98
C ASP A 84 -7.92 9.61 0.40
N PHE A 85 -6.71 9.88 0.87
CA PHE A 85 -5.49 9.22 0.42
C PHE A 85 -5.00 8.20 1.43
N GLY A 86 -4.63 7.02 0.96
CA GLY A 86 -4.25 5.90 1.79
C GLY A 86 -3.77 4.71 0.99
N TYR A 87 -3.64 3.57 1.67
CA TYR A 87 -3.37 2.30 1.00
C TYR A 87 -4.67 1.54 0.77
N TRP A 88 -4.90 1.12 -0.47
CA TRP A 88 -6.13 0.45 -0.88
C TRP A 88 -5.83 -0.85 -1.60
N VAL A 89 -6.76 -1.82 -1.51
CA VAL A 89 -6.64 -3.10 -2.20
C VAL A 89 -6.92 -2.90 -3.69
N ASP A 90 -6.02 -3.37 -4.54
CA ASP A 90 -6.19 -3.41 -5.99
C ASP A 90 -7.00 -4.65 -6.38
N LEU A 91 -8.33 -4.51 -6.33
CA LEU A 91 -9.26 -5.59 -6.65
C LEU A 91 -9.14 -6.03 -8.12
N ASP A 92 -8.76 -5.12 -9.02
CA ASP A 92 -8.61 -5.43 -10.44
C ASP A 92 -7.37 -6.30 -10.68
N ALA A 93 -6.24 -5.98 -10.03
CA ALA A 93 -5.04 -6.81 -10.06
C ALA A 93 -5.30 -8.19 -9.44
N ILE A 94 -6.03 -8.25 -8.32
CA ILE A 94 -6.43 -9.52 -7.70
C ILE A 94 -7.27 -10.35 -8.67
N GLU A 95 -8.32 -9.78 -9.25
CA GLU A 95 -9.23 -10.53 -10.12
C GLU A 95 -8.53 -11.02 -11.37
N ARG A 96 -7.67 -10.19 -11.97
CA ARG A 96 -6.83 -10.61 -13.10
C ARG A 96 -5.98 -11.82 -12.75
N ASP A 97 -5.20 -11.74 -11.68
CA ASP A 97 -4.25 -12.78 -11.30
C ASP A 97 -4.95 -14.06 -10.81
N ARG A 98 -6.13 -13.94 -10.19
CA ARG A 98 -6.99 -15.09 -9.86
C ARG A 98 -7.47 -15.79 -11.11
N ARG A 99 -7.92 -15.03 -12.11
CA ARG A 99 -8.40 -15.57 -13.39
C ARG A 99 -7.28 -16.25 -14.19
N GLU A 100 -6.07 -15.70 -14.12
CA GLU A 100 -4.89 -16.27 -14.77
C GLU A 100 -4.28 -17.46 -13.98
N GLY A 101 -4.71 -17.66 -12.74
CA GLY A 101 -4.27 -18.75 -11.87
C GLY A 101 -2.94 -18.50 -11.17
N SER A 102 -2.39 -17.28 -11.25
CA SER A 102 -1.17 -16.87 -10.54
C SER A 102 -1.43 -16.51 -9.08
N LEU A 103 -2.68 -16.17 -8.73
CA LEU A 103 -3.13 -15.95 -7.35
C LEU A 103 -4.14 -17.04 -6.93
N PRO A 104 -3.68 -18.11 -6.26
CA PRO A 104 -4.59 -19.09 -5.69
C PRO A 104 -5.40 -18.47 -4.55
N SER A 105 -6.68 -18.85 -4.49
CA SER A 105 -7.63 -18.30 -3.53
C SER A 105 -8.68 -19.32 -3.09
N GLY A 106 -9.27 -19.10 -1.92
CA GLY A 106 -10.27 -19.99 -1.34
C GLY A 106 -10.67 -19.61 0.09
N ASP A 107 -11.55 -20.40 0.69
CA ASP A 107 -12.12 -20.19 2.03
C ASP A 107 -11.29 -20.75 3.18
N SER A 108 -10.20 -21.47 2.85
CA SER A 108 -9.31 -22.11 3.81
C SER A 108 -7.88 -22.13 3.31
N LEU A 109 -6.93 -21.89 4.22
CA LEU A 109 -5.51 -21.90 3.88
C LEU A 109 -5.05 -23.34 3.60
N PRO A 110 -4.26 -23.57 2.54
CA PRO A 110 -3.60 -24.87 2.33
C PRO A 110 -2.73 -25.24 3.53
N ALA A 111 -2.60 -26.53 3.86
CA ALA A 111 -1.75 -26.96 4.97
C ALA A 111 -0.25 -26.69 4.72
N ASP A 112 0.18 -26.71 3.46
CA ASP A 112 1.55 -26.45 3.03
C ASP A 112 1.53 -25.42 1.87
N GLY A 113 2.20 -24.30 2.09
CA GLY A 113 2.34 -23.22 1.11
C GLY A 113 3.69 -23.20 0.38
N SER A 114 4.58 -24.16 0.64
CA SER A 114 5.97 -24.12 0.16
C SER A 114 6.11 -24.08 -1.37
N SER A 115 5.17 -24.66 -2.11
CA SER A 115 5.16 -24.64 -3.58
C SER A 115 4.48 -23.40 -4.19
N ILE A 116 3.68 -22.68 -3.40
CA ILE A 116 2.85 -21.57 -3.87
C ILE A 116 3.47 -20.23 -3.47
N GLY A 117 3.92 -20.12 -2.22
CA GLY A 117 4.52 -18.90 -1.67
C GLY A 117 3.50 -17.86 -1.19
N HIS A 118 2.33 -17.74 -1.81
CA HIS A 118 1.30 -16.77 -1.44
C HIS A 118 -0.13 -17.30 -1.63
N TYR A 119 -1.09 -16.74 -0.91
CA TYR A 119 -2.49 -17.16 -1.00
C TYR A 119 -3.44 -16.03 -0.62
N LEU A 120 -4.57 -15.91 -1.33
CA LEU A 120 -5.65 -15.00 -0.96
C LEU A 120 -6.79 -15.79 -0.30
N HIS A 121 -6.96 -15.58 1.00
CA HIS A 121 -8.12 -16.08 1.72
C HIS A 121 -9.32 -15.16 1.48
N VAL A 122 -10.45 -15.74 1.09
CA VAL A 122 -11.71 -15.04 0.85
C VAL A 122 -12.77 -15.67 1.73
N SER A 123 -13.25 -14.94 2.73
CA SER A 123 -14.31 -15.43 3.62
C SER A 123 -15.67 -15.47 2.91
N ASP A 124 -16.61 -16.21 3.50
CA ASP A 124 -18.01 -16.25 3.07
C ASP A 124 -18.75 -14.92 3.19
N HIS A 125 -18.22 -14.00 4.00
CA HIS A 125 -18.71 -12.64 4.16
C HIS A 125 -18.03 -11.61 3.24
N GLY A 126 -17.06 -12.03 2.42
CA GLY A 126 -16.37 -11.16 1.48
C GLY A 126 -15.09 -10.50 2.02
N ASN A 127 -14.72 -10.75 3.28
CA ASN A 127 -13.43 -10.30 3.82
C ASN A 127 -12.29 -10.94 3.02
N LEU A 128 -11.25 -10.15 2.74
CA LEU A 128 -10.07 -10.57 2.01
C LEU A 128 -8.86 -10.52 2.93
N GLU A 129 -8.05 -11.57 2.92
CA GLU A 129 -6.79 -11.59 3.65
C GLU A 129 -5.68 -12.24 2.82
N TYR A 130 -4.57 -11.54 2.66
CA TYR A 130 -3.45 -11.99 1.86
C TYR A 130 -2.35 -12.57 2.74
N TYR A 131 -1.89 -13.76 2.36
CA TYR A 131 -0.90 -14.52 3.11
C TYR A 131 0.34 -14.79 2.28
N ILE A 132 1.50 -14.76 2.93
CA ILE A 132 2.78 -15.24 2.39
C ILE A 132 3.26 -16.43 3.23
N TRP A 133 3.81 -17.43 2.57
CA TRP A 133 4.49 -18.56 3.20
C TRP A 133 5.95 -18.20 3.53
N ASP A 134 6.32 -18.25 4.82
CA ASP A 134 7.67 -17.88 5.28
C ASP A 134 8.65 -19.06 5.36
N GLY A 135 8.23 -20.24 4.90
CA GLY A 135 8.98 -21.50 5.01
C GLY A 135 8.58 -22.36 6.22
N ARG A 136 7.87 -21.79 7.21
CA ARG A 136 7.40 -22.48 8.42
C ARG A 136 5.90 -22.44 8.58
N GLY A 137 5.24 -21.45 7.98
CA GLY A 137 3.79 -21.34 7.98
C GLY A 137 3.30 -20.16 7.16
N TRP A 138 1.98 -20.00 7.14
CA TRP A 138 1.33 -18.83 6.56
C TRP A 138 1.42 -17.65 7.52
N ARG A 139 1.79 -16.50 6.99
CA ARG A 139 1.77 -15.21 7.67
C ARG A 139 0.85 -14.26 6.93
N SER A 140 -0.09 -13.67 7.63
CA SER A 140 -0.93 -12.60 7.11
C SER A 140 -0.07 -11.35 6.84
N GLU A 141 -0.17 -10.81 5.63
CA GLU A 141 0.45 -9.54 5.25
C GLU A 141 -0.49 -8.38 5.47
N TRP A 142 -1.75 -8.55 5.08
CA TRP A 142 -2.83 -7.58 5.26
C TRP A 142 -4.18 -8.29 5.16
N GLY A 143 -5.20 -7.66 5.74
CA GLY A 143 -6.59 -8.09 5.61
C GLY A 143 -7.54 -6.91 5.66
N VAL A 144 -8.66 -7.04 4.95
CA VAL A 144 -9.80 -6.11 4.96
C VAL A 144 -11.06 -6.86 5.35
N VAL A 145 -11.85 -6.25 6.23
CA VAL A 145 -13.07 -6.80 6.85
C VAL A 145 -14.25 -5.93 6.45
#